data_AF-A0AA35T877-F1
#
_entry.id   AF-A0AA35T877-F1
#
_cell.length_a   1.000
_cell.length_b   1.000
_cell.length_c   1.000
_cell.angle_alpha   90.00
_cell.angle_beta   90.00
_cell.angle_gamma   90.00
#
_symmetry.space_group_name_H-M   'P 1'
#
loop_
_entity.id
_entity.type
_entity.pdbx_description
1 polymer ?
#
loop_
_entity_poly.entity_id
_entity_poly.type
_entity_poly.pdbx_seq_one_letter_code
_entity_poly.pdbx_strand_id
1 'polypeptide(L)'
;MLSANVVRRFLNLIQTATTVREWPHVAAGLVPAAIRRIHTSPPCHRTVNQIIRNGPVKRRPKPPGPMSGRPQMKGIILQTMIRKPKKPNSANRKCCRVRLSNGKEVIAFIPREGHSLQEHNVVLVEGGRTKDLPGVNVRVVRGKYDCAHPVK
;
A
#
# COMPACT_ATOMS: atom_id res chain seq x y z
N MET A 1 -35.12 -40.44 -32.76
CA MET A 1 -34.04 -39.79 -33.55
C MET A 1 -33.70 -38.45 -32.92
N LEU A 2 -32.65 -38.41 -32.11
CA LEU A 2 -31.84 -37.24 -31.79
C LEU A 2 -30.43 -37.79 -31.53
N SER A 3 -29.45 -37.13 -32.12
CA SER A 3 -28.21 -37.70 -32.63
C SER A 3 -27.24 -38.18 -31.54
N ALA A 4 -26.62 -39.35 -31.77
CA ALA A 4 -25.61 -40.00 -30.94
C ALA A 4 -24.27 -39.23 -30.79
N ASN A 5 -24.24 -37.95 -31.22
CA ASN A 5 -23.06 -37.10 -31.23
C ASN A 5 -22.95 -36.13 -30.03
N VAL A 6 -23.94 -36.07 -29.13
CA VAL A 6 -23.86 -35.20 -27.94
C VAL A 6 -23.27 -35.93 -26.72
N VAL A 7 -23.47 -37.25 -26.59
CA VAL A 7 -22.94 -38.04 -25.46
C VAL A 7 -21.47 -38.45 -25.68
N ARG A 8 -20.97 -38.44 -26.92
CA ARG A 8 -19.58 -38.81 -27.26
C ARG A 8 -18.52 -37.74 -26.98
N ARG A 9 -18.91 -36.52 -26.59
CA ARG A 9 -17.95 -35.47 -26.20
C ARG A 9 -17.67 -35.40 -24.69
N PHE A 10 -18.39 -36.17 -23.87
CA PHE A 10 -18.26 -36.10 -22.41
C PHE A 10 -17.41 -37.22 -21.79
N LEU A 11 -16.96 -38.20 -22.58
CA LEU A 11 -16.25 -39.39 -22.08
C LEU A 11 -14.80 -39.54 -22.55
N ASN A 12 -14.23 -38.57 -23.28
CA ASN A 12 -12.84 -38.61 -23.76
C ASN A 12 -11.96 -37.50 -23.15
N LEU A 13 -12.16 -37.19 -21.87
CA LEU A 13 -11.22 -36.35 -21.09
C LEU A 13 -10.82 -36.98 -19.75
N ILE A 14 -10.92 -38.31 -19.63
CA ILE A 14 -10.52 -39.06 -18.42
C ILE A 14 -9.55 -40.22 -18.75
N GLN A 15 -9.13 -40.40 -20.00
CA GLN A 15 -8.25 -41.52 -20.37
C GLN A 15 -7.14 -41.07 -21.34
N THR A 16 -6.01 -40.63 -20.81
CA THR A 16 -4.65 -40.85 -21.35
C THR A 16 -3.62 -40.49 -20.26
N ALA A 17 -3.64 -41.24 -19.16
CA ALA A 17 -2.56 -41.21 -18.17
C ALA A 17 -2.19 -42.64 -17.77
N THR A 18 -1.91 -43.48 -18.77
CA THR A 18 -1.36 -44.82 -18.60
C THR A 18 -0.16 -44.98 -19.54
N THR A 19 0.98 -44.43 -19.13
CA THR A 19 2.28 -45.02 -19.40
C THR A 19 3.08 -44.94 -18.12
N VAL A 20 2.95 -46.00 -17.32
CA VAL A 20 3.88 -46.32 -16.24
C VAL A 20 5.22 -46.55 -16.91
N ARG A 21 6.13 -45.57 -16.84
CA ARG A 21 7.54 -45.83 -17.09
C ARG A 21 8.11 -46.38 -15.80
N GLU A 22 8.47 -47.65 -15.89
CA GLU A 22 9.28 -48.40 -14.94
C GLU A 22 10.47 -47.55 -14.48
N TRP A 23 10.62 -47.44 -13.16
CA TRP A 23 11.80 -46.86 -12.55
C TRP A 23 12.89 -47.93 -12.54
N PRO A 24 14.04 -47.73 -13.21
CA PRO A 24 15.14 -48.66 -13.09
C PRO A 24 15.78 -48.45 -11.72
N HIS A 25 15.53 -49.39 -10.80
CA HIS A 25 16.49 -49.78 -9.79
C HIS A 25 17.75 -50.28 -10.52
N VAL A 26 18.74 -49.42 -10.75
CA VAL A 26 20.19 -49.71 -10.70
C VAL A 26 20.97 -48.47 -11.10
N ALA A 27 21.56 -47.83 -10.09
CA ALA A 27 23.00 -47.55 -10.04
C ALA A 27 23.22 -46.53 -8.94
N ALA A 28 23.62 -47.04 -7.77
CA ALA A 28 24.47 -46.29 -6.86
C ALA A 28 25.80 -46.02 -7.58
N GLY A 29 25.79 -45.13 -8.56
CA GLY A 29 26.94 -44.63 -9.29
C GLY A 29 27.28 -43.27 -8.74
N LEU A 30 28.39 -43.21 -8.01
CA LEU A 30 29.12 -42.02 -7.57
C LEU A 30 28.47 -40.70 -7.97
N VAL A 31 27.80 -40.05 -7.01
CA VAL A 31 27.68 -38.59 -7.05
C VAL A 31 29.13 -38.09 -7.11
N PRO A 32 29.58 -37.45 -8.21
CA PRO A 32 30.94 -36.95 -8.28
C PRO A 32 31.13 -36.05 -7.07
N ALA A 33 32.18 -36.36 -6.32
CA ALA A 33 32.59 -35.74 -5.08
C ALA A 33 32.21 -34.27 -5.08
N ALA A 34 31.48 -33.87 -4.02
CA ALA A 34 31.24 -32.48 -3.66
C ALA A 34 32.37 -31.61 -4.21
N ILE A 35 32.06 -30.74 -5.17
CA ILE A 35 32.99 -29.71 -5.63
C ILE A 35 33.52 -29.08 -4.36
N ARG A 36 34.77 -29.42 -4.01
CA ARG A 36 35.35 -29.04 -2.73
C ARG A 36 35.31 -27.52 -2.75
N ARG A 37 34.42 -26.93 -1.93
CA ARG A 37 34.48 -25.51 -1.67
C ARG A 37 35.88 -25.30 -1.09
N ILE A 38 36.73 -24.65 -1.87
CA ILE A 38 38.12 -24.35 -1.50
C ILE A 38 38.15 -23.30 -0.36
N HIS A 39 36.98 -22.92 0.16
CA HIS A 39 36.79 -21.84 1.11
C HIS A 39 35.80 -22.30 2.19
N THR A 40 36.22 -22.21 3.44
CA THR A 40 35.44 -22.54 4.64
C THR A 40 34.43 -21.46 5.01
N SER A 41 34.46 -20.30 4.35
CA SER A 41 33.54 -19.19 4.62
C SER A 41 32.19 -19.37 3.90
N PRO A 42 31.05 -19.13 4.57
CA PRO A 42 29.76 -19.08 3.90
C PRO A 42 29.77 -17.98 2.82
N PRO A 43 29.04 -18.13 1.70
CA PRO A 43 29.00 -17.13 0.65
C PRO A 43 28.48 -15.81 1.23
N CYS A 44 29.37 -14.81 1.29
CA CYS A 44 28.98 -13.47 1.68
C CYS A 44 28.09 -12.87 0.58
N HIS A 45 27.05 -12.12 0.98
CA HIS A 45 26.04 -11.54 0.09
C HIS A 45 26.62 -10.62 -1.01
N ARG A 46 27.86 -10.16 -0.87
CA ARG A 46 28.65 -9.44 -1.89
C ARG A 46 30.13 -9.77 -1.75
N THR A 47 30.83 -9.88 -2.86
CA THR A 47 32.30 -10.00 -2.87
C THR A 47 32.97 -8.67 -2.52
N VAL A 48 34.21 -8.72 -2.00
CA VAL A 48 35.00 -7.52 -1.67
C VAL A 48 35.15 -6.59 -2.88
N ASN A 49 35.43 -7.14 -4.07
CA ASN A 49 35.53 -6.37 -5.32
C ASN A 49 34.18 -5.75 -5.74
N GLN A 50 33.04 -6.31 -5.34
CA GLN A 50 31.73 -5.69 -5.57
C GLN A 50 31.46 -4.53 -4.59
N ILE A 51 31.98 -4.60 -3.35
CA ILE A 51 31.89 -3.51 -2.38
C ILE A 51 32.77 -2.34 -2.80
N ILE A 52 34.01 -2.62 -3.21
CA ILE A 52 34.96 -1.60 -3.69
C ILE A 52 34.40 -0.87 -4.93
N ARG A 53 33.82 -1.60 -5.89
CA ARG A 53 33.23 -1.01 -7.11
C ARG A 53 31.96 -0.20 -6.87
N ASN A 54 31.06 -0.69 -6.02
CA ASN A 54 29.74 -0.09 -5.86
C ASN A 54 29.67 0.94 -4.72
N GLY A 55 30.68 0.98 -3.84
CA GLY A 55 30.69 1.83 -2.66
C GLY A 55 29.59 1.49 -1.63
N PRO A 56 29.46 2.30 -0.58
CA PRO A 56 28.43 2.13 0.44
C PRO A 56 27.03 2.42 -0.12
N VAL A 57 26.02 1.69 0.35
CA VAL A 57 24.63 1.90 -0.08
C VAL A 57 24.14 3.25 0.44
N LYS A 58 23.91 4.19 -0.48
CA LYS A 58 23.35 5.52 -0.15
C LYS A 58 21.87 5.38 0.22
N ARG A 59 21.46 6.02 1.31
CA ARG A 59 20.03 6.10 1.69
C ARG A 59 19.31 7.06 0.75
N ARG A 60 18.15 6.66 0.25
CA ARG A 60 17.30 7.55 -0.56
C ARG A 60 16.77 8.70 0.32
N PRO A 61 16.71 9.94 -0.19
CA PRO A 61 16.08 11.03 0.55
C PRO A 61 14.60 10.73 0.77
N LYS A 62 14.06 11.19 1.90
CA LYS A 62 12.64 11.01 2.21
C LYS A 62 11.81 11.93 1.30
N PRO A 63 10.75 11.43 0.64
CA PRO A 63 9.89 12.29 -0.15
C PRO A 63 9.15 13.29 0.77
N PRO A 64 8.85 14.50 0.29
CA PRO A 64 8.09 15.47 1.07
C PRO A 64 6.68 14.93 1.35
N GLY A 65 6.19 15.20 2.57
CA GLY A 65 4.84 14.81 2.97
C GLY A 65 3.73 15.56 2.23
N PRO A 66 2.46 15.32 2.57
CA PRO A 66 1.31 15.98 1.92
C PRO A 66 1.36 17.51 2.00
N MET A 67 2.07 18.03 3.01
CA MET A 67 2.27 19.47 3.25
C MET A 67 3.59 20.00 2.70
N SER A 68 4.21 19.31 1.75
CA SER A 68 5.43 19.78 1.09
C SER A 68 6.56 20.19 2.05
N GLY A 69 6.68 19.51 3.20
CA GLY A 69 7.66 19.79 4.24
C GLY A 69 7.29 20.87 5.26
N ARG A 70 6.12 21.52 5.17
CA ARG A 70 5.68 22.52 6.16
C ARG A 70 4.87 21.87 7.29
N PRO A 71 4.93 22.39 8.53
CA PRO A 71 4.17 21.85 9.65
C PRO A 71 2.67 22.08 9.51
N GLN A 72 2.29 23.29 9.10
CA GLN A 72 0.91 23.73 8.97
C GLN A 72 0.73 24.61 7.72
N MET A 73 -0.49 24.67 7.20
CA MET A 73 -0.85 25.45 6.02
C MET A 73 -2.26 26.00 6.16
N LYS A 74 -2.43 27.24 5.71
CA LYS A 74 -3.75 27.84 5.49
C LYS A 74 -4.38 27.25 4.24
N GLY A 75 -5.69 27.05 4.27
CA GLY A 75 -6.49 26.65 3.12
C GLY A 75 -7.94 27.14 3.21
N ILE A 76 -8.63 27.06 2.08
CA ILE A 76 -10.05 27.42 1.92
C ILE A 76 -10.82 26.13 1.65
N ILE A 77 -11.96 25.94 2.32
CA ILE A 77 -12.82 24.78 2.09
C ILE A 77 -13.56 24.94 0.76
N LEU A 78 -13.49 23.90 -0.06
CA LEU A 78 -14.27 23.77 -1.29
C LEU A 78 -15.62 23.12 -1.01
N GLN A 79 -15.62 22.03 -0.23
CA GLN A 79 -16.83 21.27 0.09
C GLN A 79 -16.65 20.49 1.38
N THR A 80 -17.69 20.44 2.21
CA THR A 80 -17.78 19.53 3.36
C THR A 80 -18.40 18.20 2.95
N MET A 81 -17.78 17.08 3.36
CA MET A 81 -18.23 15.74 2.95
C MET A 81 -18.07 14.71 4.07
N ILE A 82 -18.85 13.63 3.98
CA ILE A 82 -18.78 12.50 4.91
C ILE A 82 -18.14 11.32 4.19
N ARG A 83 -17.13 10.70 4.81
CA ARG A 83 -16.50 9.48 4.27
C ARG A 83 -16.68 8.31 5.23
N LYS A 84 -16.90 7.13 4.65
CA LYS A 84 -16.93 5.86 5.39
C LYS A 84 -15.50 5.36 5.61
N PRO A 85 -15.18 4.81 6.79
CA PRO A 85 -13.88 4.22 7.09
C PRO A 85 -13.67 2.91 6.34
N LYS A 86 -12.43 2.43 6.34
CA LYS A 86 -12.13 1.04 5.95
C LYS A 86 -12.78 0.05 6.92
N LYS A 87 -13.20 -1.11 6.40
CA LYS A 87 -13.51 -2.31 7.21
C LYS A 87 -12.29 -2.60 8.11
N PRO A 88 -12.41 -2.88 9.41
CA PRO A 88 -13.55 -3.41 10.17
C PRO A 88 -14.53 -2.38 10.74
N ASN A 89 -14.24 -1.08 10.65
CA ASN A 89 -15.03 -0.06 11.30
C ASN A 89 -16.22 0.38 10.43
N SER A 90 -17.32 0.80 11.05
CA SER A 90 -18.51 1.34 10.40
C SER A 90 -18.95 2.64 11.09
N ALA A 91 -18.56 3.78 10.52
CA ALA A 91 -18.90 5.09 11.08
C ALA A 91 -18.99 6.14 9.97
N ASN A 92 -19.53 7.31 10.30
CA ASN A 92 -19.53 8.48 9.42
C ASN A 92 -18.43 9.44 9.88
N ARG A 93 -17.34 9.56 9.12
CA ARG A 93 -16.25 10.50 9.44
C ARG A 93 -16.47 11.82 8.71
N LYS A 94 -16.52 12.92 9.46
CA LYS A 94 -16.65 14.27 8.90
C LYS A 94 -15.30 14.71 8.30
N CYS A 95 -15.33 15.09 7.04
CA CYS A 95 -14.17 15.51 6.25
C CYS A 95 -14.50 16.78 5.46
N CYS A 96 -13.46 17.43 4.95
CA CYS A 96 -13.61 18.57 4.04
C CYS A 96 -12.59 18.47 2.90
N ARG A 97 -12.96 18.91 1.70
CA ARG A 97 -12.02 19.21 0.62
C ARG A 97 -11.52 20.63 0.82
N VAL A 98 -10.20 20.79 0.87
CA VAL A 98 -9.54 22.06 1.16
C VAL A 98 -8.54 22.35 0.04
N ARG A 99 -8.61 23.55 -0.52
CA ARG A 99 -7.57 24.10 -1.39
C ARG A 99 -6.52 24.76 -0.53
N LEU A 100 -5.32 24.19 -0.49
CA LEU A 100 -4.20 24.73 0.26
C LEU A 100 -3.62 25.96 -0.43
N SER A 101 -2.89 26.78 0.33
CA SER A 101 -2.08 27.90 -0.21
C SER A 101 -1.12 27.51 -1.34
N ASN A 102 -0.70 26.24 -1.40
CA ASN A 102 0.12 25.70 -2.49
C ASN A 102 -0.67 25.40 -3.79
N GLY A 103 -1.96 25.71 -3.84
CA GLY A 103 -2.86 25.39 -4.95
C GLY A 103 -3.35 23.94 -5.00
N LYS A 104 -2.72 23.03 -4.23
CA LYS A 104 -3.12 21.62 -4.15
C LYS A 104 -4.44 21.46 -3.38
N GLU A 105 -5.31 20.61 -3.92
CA GLU A 105 -6.53 20.19 -3.24
C GLU A 105 -6.26 18.93 -2.42
N VAL A 106 -6.65 18.96 -1.15
CA VAL A 106 -6.45 17.86 -0.22
C VAL A 106 -7.71 17.64 0.58
N ILE A 107 -7.93 16.39 1.00
CA ILE A 107 -9.03 16.02 1.88
C ILE A 107 -8.50 16.04 3.30
N ALA A 108 -9.08 16.91 4.14
CA ALA A 108 -8.73 17.05 5.53
C ALA A 108 -9.80 16.44 6.43
N PHE A 109 -9.36 15.74 7.47
CA PHE A 109 -10.23 15.21 8.51
C PHE A 109 -10.56 16.29 9.54
N ILE A 110 -11.83 16.37 9.95
CA ILE A 110 -12.27 17.28 11.00
C ILE A 110 -12.29 16.50 12.33
N PRO A 111 -11.42 16.84 13.30
CA PRO A 111 -11.36 16.11 14.54
C PRO A 111 -12.50 16.48 15.49
N ARG A 112 -12.74 15.58 16.46
CA ARG A 112 -13.78 15.66 17.49
C ARG A 112 -15.21 15.69 16.90
N GLU A 113 -16.16 16.12 17.70
CA GLU A 113 -17.59 16.17 17.37
C GLU A 113 -17.99 17.60 16.99
N GLY A 114 -19.04 17.72 16.16
CA GLY A 114 -19.65 19.00 15.77
C GLY A 114 -18.75 19.94 14.96
N HIS A 115 -19.22 20.46 13.83
CA HIS A 115 -18.55 21.59 13.15
C HIS A 115 -19.57 22.46 12.44
N SER A 116 -19.29 23.76 12.41
CA SER A 116 -20.06 24.78 11.68
C SER A 116 -19.34 25.19 10.38
N LEU A 117 -18.40 24.38 9.90
CA LEU A 117 -17.63 24.72 8.69
C LEU A 117 -18.53 24.62 7.46
N GLN A 118 -18.42 25.64 6.62
CA GLN A 118 -19.10 25.74 5.34
C GLN A 118 -18.07 25.89 4.22
N GLU A 119 -18.56 25.95 2.99
CA GLU A 119 -17.75 26.28 1.82
C GLU A 119 -17.20 27.72 1.97
N HIS A 120 -16.02 27.98 1.41
CA HIS A 120 -15.28 29.24 1.51
C HIS A 120 -14.70 29.59 2.90
N ASN A 121 -15.06 28.86 3.95
CA ASN A 121 -14.42 29.05 5.25
C ASN A 121 -12.92 28.78 5.17
N VAL A 122 -12.17 29.58 5.90
CA VAL A 122 -10.73 29.53 6.03
C VAL A 122 -10.38 28.63 7.21
N VAL A 123 -9.47 27.69 6.98
CA VAL A 123 -9.02 26.74 8.00
C VAL A 123 -7.51 26.61 8.04
N LEU A 124 -7.02 26.26 9.23
CA LEU A 124 -5.63 25.89 9.45
C LEU A 124 -5.55 24.37 9.42
N VAL A 125 -4.60 23.87 8.65
CA VAL A 125 -4.48 22.46 8.33
C VAL A 125 -3.09 21.99 8.74
N GLU A 126 -3.01 20.80 9.32
CA GLU A 126 -1.77 20.18 9.81
C GLU A 126 -1.59 18.74 9.28
N GLY A 127 -0.35 18.27 9.34
CA GLY A 127 -0.01 16.92 8.92
C GLY A 127 -0.53 15.89 9.92
N GLY A 128 -1.26 14.90 9.46
CA GLY A 128 -1.79 13.87 10.36
C GLY A 128 -2.60 12.82 9.62
N ARG A 129 -2.08 11.60 9.52
CA ARG A 129 -2.82 10.51 8.87
C ARG A 129 -4.00 10.08 9.73
N THR A 130 -5.20 10.09 9.16
CA THR A 130 -6.37 9.47 9.78
C THR A 130 -6.31 7.98 9.53
N LYS A 131 -6.19 7.18 10.60
CA LYS A 131 -5.94 5.73 10.50
C LYS A 131 -7.03 4.97 9.74
N ASP A 132 -8.26 5.45 9.87
CA ASP A 132 -9.47 4.79 9.34
C ASP A 132 -9.74 5.11 7.87
N LEU A 133 -9.35 6.30 7.40
CA LEU A 133 -9.73 6.81 6.09
C LEU A 133 -8.56 6.65 5.11
N PRO A 134 -8.75 5.96 3.98
CA PRO A 134 -7.73 5.91 2.93
C PRO A 134 -7.58 7.30 2.29
N GLY A 135 -6.33 7.72 2.07
CA GLY A 135 -6.00 8.97 1.38
C GLY A 135 -6.20 10.26 2.19
N VAL A 136 -6.61 10.17 3.47
CA VAL A 136 -6.77 11.35 4.34
C VAL A 136 -5.57 11.47 5.26
N ASN A 137 -4.56 12.20 4.76
CA ASN A 137 -3.24 12.32 5.41
C ASN A 137 -3.07 13.62 6.21
N VAL A 138 -4.16 14.38 6.34
CA VAL A 138 -4.16 15.77 6.77
C VAL A 138 -5.36 16.02 7.68
N ARG A 139 -5.20 16.86 8.71
CA ARG A 139 -6.22 17.18 9.72
C ARG A 139 -6.41 18.68 9.85
N VAL A 140 -7.62 19.09 10.20
CA VAL A 140 -7.92 20.49 10.52
C VAL A 140 -7.60 20.77 11.98
N VAL A 141 -6.90 21.88 12.24
CA VAL A 141 -6.62 22.37 13.59
C VAL A 141 -7.87 23.08 14.13
N ARG A 142 -8.30 22.73 15.35
CA ARG A 142 -9.42 23.39 16.04
C ARG A 142 -8.95 24.57 16.86
N GLY A 143 -9.76 25.62 16.94
CA GLY A 143 -9.44 26.86 17.66
C GLY A 143 -8.69 27.89 16.84
N LYS A 144 -8.75 27.82 15.50
CA LYS A 144 -8.08 28.77 14.61
C LYS A 144 -8.90 29.04 13.35
N TYR A 145 -8.89 30.32 12.92
CA TYR A 145 -9.73 30.84 11.83
C TYR A 145 -11.21 30.51 12.11
N ASP A 146 -11.96 30.04 11.11
CA ASP A 146 -13.39 29.75 11.23
C ASP A 146 -13.68 28.43 11.96
N CYS A 147 -12.62 27.70 12.33
CA CYS A 147 -12.69 26.47 13.10
C CYS A 147 -12.76 26.78 14.60
N ALA A 148 -13.97 26.94 15.13
CA ALA A 148 -14.21 27.11 16.57
C ALA A 148 -13.72 25.92 17.41
N HIS A 149 -13.45 26.18 18.70
CA HIS A 149 -13.21 25.12 19.68
C HIS A 149 -14.47 24.27 19.88
N PRO A 150 -14.32 22.96 20.17
CA PRO A 150 -15.46 22.14 20.54
C PRO A 150 -16.09 22.67 21.84
N VAL A 151 -17.41 22.69 21.89
CA VAL A 151 -18.16 22.96 23.12
C VAL A 151 -17.93 21.79 24.08
N LYS A 152 -17.77 22.09 25.37
CA LYS A 152 -17.60 21.09 26.42
C LYS A 152 -18.92 20.42 26.75
#